data_AF-A0A7W9G3V1-F1
#
_entry.id   AF-A0A7W9G3V1-F1
#
_cell.length_a   1.000
_cell.length_b   1.000
_cell.length_c   1.000
_cell.angle_alpha   90.00
_cell.angle_beta   90.00
_cell.angle_gamma   90.00
#
_symmetry.space_group_name_H-M   'P 1'
#
loop_
_entity.id
_entity.type
_entity.pdbx_description
1 polymer ?
#
loop_
_entity_poly.entity_id
_entity_poly.type
_entity_poly.pdbx_seq_one_letter_code
_entity_poly.pdbx_strand_id
1 'polypeptide(L)'
;MDVDLKARTVRGRVAFVERSAGGLVLGPPKSKAGRRTVGIPQSIVRVLQEHMNTYVQDEPGALMFPAAKGGPMRRSGFNTRTRWVDVVSEIGLPGLHFHDPRHTGNMPAAESGAGLKDLMARMGHDNVHNVRAAMIYQHAVRGADEAITNAIDRQLESRDDDDDKGTAGAPIPTG
;
A
#
# COMPACT_ATOMS: atom_id res chain seq x y z
N MET A 1 -16.77 -8.50 1.38
CA MET A 1 -15.80 -8.50 2.50
C MET A 1 -14.77 -7.41 2.25
N ASP A 2 -14.24 -6.76 3.29
CA ASP A 2 -13.22 -5.69 3.12
C ASP A 2 -11.79 -6.24 3.04
N VAL A 3 -11.57 -7.50 3.37
CA VAL A 3 -10.31 -8.23 3.20
C VAL A 3 -10.58 -9.43 2.31
N ASP A 4 -9.76 -9.61 1.27
CA ASP A 4 -9.77 -10.78 0.40
C ASP A 4 -8.36 -11.37 0.36
N LEU A 5 -8.16 -12.49 1.07
CA LEU A 5 -6.86 -13.14 1.18
C LEU A 5 -6.46 -13.90 -0.09
N LYS A 6 -7.44 -14.32 -0.91
CA LYS A 6 -7.18 -15.00 -2.18
C LYS A 6 -6.73 -14.01 -3.24
N ALA A 7 -7.45 -12.90 -3.37
CA ALA A 7 -7.08 -11.80 -4.26
C ALA A 7 -5.93 -10.93 -3.70
N ARG A 8 -5.58 -11.12 -2.41
CA ARG A 8 -4.58 -10.31 -1.68
C ARG A 8 -4.89 -8.83 -1.72
N THR A 9 -6.12 -8.47 -1.34
CA THR A 9 -6.55 -7.07 -1.32
C THR A 9 -7.27 -6.67 -0.04
N VAL A 10 -7.15 -5.39 0.31
CA VAL A 10 -7.94 -4.73 1.36
C VAL A 10 -8.66 -3.54 0.75
N ARG A 11 -9.97 -3.43 1.00
CA ARG A 11 -10.83 -2.37 0.48
C ARG A 11 -11.24 -1.41 1.59
N GLY A 12 -10.77 -0.16 1.52
CA GLY A 12 -11.27 0.93 2.34
C GLY A 12 -12.58 1.44 1.78
N ARG A 13 -13.71 1.20 2.46
CA ARG A 13 -15.04 1.71 2.06
C ARG A 13 -15.65 2.69 3.05
N VAL A 14 -15.35 2.49 4.33
CA VAL A 14 -15.95 3.20 5.47
C VAL A 14 -14.86 3.50 6.49
N ALA A 15 -15.11 4.48 7.33
CA ALA A 15 -14.25 4.82 8.45
C ALA A 15 -15.11 5.14 9.66
N PHE A 16 -14.64 4.75 10.85
CA PHE A 16 -15.21 5.26 12.09
C PHE A 16 -14.60 6.63 12.40
N VAL A 17 -15.46 7.59 12.68
CA VAL A 17 -15.08 8.96 13.04
C VAL A 17 -15.54 9.24 14.46
N GLU A 18 -14.62 9.64 15.33
CA GLU A 18 -14.95 10.17 16.65
C GLU A 18 -15.52 11.58 16.50
N ARG A 19 -16.75 11.78 16.97
CA ARG A 19 -17.38 13.10 17.04
C ARG A 19 -16.99 13.77 18.36
N SER A 20 -17.01 15.10 18.35
CA SER A 20 -16.75 15.95 19.52
C SER A 20 -17.62 15.61 20.74
N ALA A 21 -18.82 15.07 20.51
CA ALA A 21 -19.75 14.60 21.53
C ALA A 21 -19.45 13.18 22.06
N GLY A 22 -18.30 12.59 21.74
CA GLY A 22 -17.83 11.32 22.30
C GLY A 22 -18.32 10.04 21.59
N GLY A 23 -19.12 10.14 20.53
CA GLY A 23 -19.60 8.99 19.74
C GLY A 23 -18.65 8.59 18.61
N LEU A 24 -18.49 7.28 18.36
CA LEU A 24 -17.92 6.75 17.12
C LEU A 24 -19.05 6.56 16.12
N VAL A 25 -18.96 7.21 14.96
CA VAL A 25 -19.94 7.07 13.88
C VAL A 25 -19.27 6.43 12.67
N LEU A 26 -19.89 5.38 12.16
CA LEU A 26 -19.50 4.78 10.89
C LEU A 26 -19.97 5.69 9.75
N GLY A 27 -19.05 6.07 8.86
CA GLY A 27 -19.37 6.94 7.74
C GLY A 27 -18.44 6.74 6.56
N PRO A 28 -18.62 7.52 5.48
CA PRO A 28 -17.67 7.53 4.39
C PRO A 28 -16.30 8.01 4.88
N PRO A 29 -15.20 7.58 4.24
CA PRO A 29 -13.88 8.14 4.51
C PRO A 29 -13.88 9.65 4.32
N LYS A 30 -13.00 10.33 5.06
CA LYS A 30 -12.86 11.80 5.05
C LYS A 30 -12.68 12.38 3.64
N SER A 31 -12.06 11.62 2.73
CA SER A 31 -11.82 12.03 1.36
C SER A 31 -12.12 10.92 0.35
N LYS A 32 -12.22 11.29 -0.93
CA LYS A 32 -12.43 10.34 -2.03
C LYS A 32 -11.30 9.33 -2.13
N ALA A 33 -10.03 9.75 -1.93
CA ALA A 33 -8.89 8.84 -1.94
C ALA A 33 -8.85 7.87 -0.75
N GLY A 34 -9.64 8.13 0.30
CA GLY A 34 -9.89 7.16 1.36
C GLY A 34 -10.61 5.91 0.86
N ARG A 35 -11.38 6.00 -0.23
CA ARG A 35 -12.07 4.88 -0.88
C ARG A 35 -11.15 4.22 -1.90
N ARG A 36 -10.36 3.24 -1.48
CA ARG A 36 -9.38 2.55 -2.34
C ARG A 36 -9.24 1.08 -2.02
N THR A 37 -8.76 0.33 -3.00
CA THR A 37 -8.31 -1.05 -2.82
C THR A 37 -6.78 -1.06 -2.80
N VAL A 38 -6.18 -1.68 -1.79
CA VAL A 38 -4.74 -1.81 -1.64
C VAL A 38 -4.37 -3.28 -1.72
N GLY A 39 -3.42 -3.60 -2.60
CA GLY A 39 -2.82 -4.94 -2.66
C GLY A 39 -1.91 -5.18 -1.45
N ILE A 40 -2.03 -6.36 -0.85
CA ILE A 40 -1.21 -6.81 0.28
C ILE A 40 -0.13 -7.82 -0.17
N PRO A 41 1.08 -7.76 0.40
CA PRO A 41 2.13 -8.75 0.13
C PRO A 41 1.70 -10.17 0.53
N GLN A 42 2.21 -11.18 -0.18
CA GLN A 42 1.97 -12.60 0.17
C GLN A 42 2.46 -12.92 1.59
N SER A 43 3.56 -12.27 2.03
CA SER A 43 4.18 -12.50 3.33
C SER A 43 3.25 -12.26 4.52
N ILE A 44 2.25 -11.39 4.40
CA ILE A 44 1.33 -11.08 5.51
C ILE A 44 0.02 -11.90 5.45
N VAL A 45 -0.23 -12.65 4.37
CA VAL A 45 -1.49 -13.39 4.18
C VAL A 45 -1.69 -14.41 5.30
N ARG A 46 -0.64 -15.17 5.64
CA ARG A 46 -0.70 -16.17 6.70
C ARG A 46 -1.04 -15.54 8.06
N VAL A 47 -0.37 -14.45 8.41
CA VAL A 47 -0.60 -13.73 9.67
C VAL A 47 -2.02 -13.17 9.74
N LEU A 48 -2.54 -12.64 8.63
CA LEU A 48 -3.93 -12.17 8.57
C LEU A 48 -4.93 -13.31 8.73
N GLN A 49 -4.68 -14.47 8.10
CA GLN A 49 -5.55 -15.63 8.25
C GLN A 49 -5.59 -16.13 9.70
N GLU A 50 -4.42 -16.26 10.34
CA GLU A 50 -4.31 -16.67 11.75
C GLU A 50 -5.04 -15.67 12.67
N HIS A 51 -4.87 -14.36 12.42
CA HIS A 51 -5.57 -13.32 13.15
C HIS A 51 -7.09 -13.40 12.98
N MET A 52 -7.57 -13.59 11.74
CA MET A 52 -8.99 -13.71 11.45
C MET A 52 -9.61 -14.91 12.17
N ASN A 53 -8.94 -16.07 12.13
CA ASN A 53 -9.43 -17.28 12.78
C ASN A 53 -9.46 -17.17 14.32
N THR A 54 -8.57 -16.35 14.89
CA THR A 54 -8.41 -16.25 16.35
C THR A 54 -9.24 -15.14 16.97
N TYR A 55 -9.39 -14.00 16.27
CA TYR A 55 -9.87 -12.76 16.88
C TYR A 55 -11.08 -12.13 16.20
N VAL A 56 -11.49 -12.63 15.03
CA VAL A 56 -12.59 -12.05 14.26
C VAL A 56 -13.82 -12.97 14.36
N GLN A 57 -14.96 -12.37 14.66
CA GLN A 57 -16.24 -13.08 14.74
C GLN A 57 -16.67 -13.57 13.35
N ASP A 58 -17.31 -14.74 13.30
CA ASP A 58 -17.88 -15.30 12.07
C ASP A 58 -19.24 -14.67 11.74
N GLU A 59 -19.25 -13.35 11.54
CA GLU A 59 -20.46 -12.61 11.19
C GLU A 59 -20.19 -11.52 10.13
N PRO A 60 -21.16 -11.24 9.24
CA PRO A 60 -21.05 -10.16 8.27
C PRO A 60 -20.83 -8.81 8.97
N GLY A 61 -19.72 -8.15 8.64
CA GLY A 61 -19.38 -6.84 9.21
C GLY A 61 -18.57 -6.91 10.51
N ALA A 62 -18.14 -8.10 10.94
CA ALA A 62 -17.20 -8.27 12.03
C ALA A 62 -15.95 -7.40 11.82
N LEU A 63 -15.51 -6.75 12.89
CA LEU A 63 -14.32 -5.90 12.87
C LEU A 63 -13.07 -6.77 12.85
N MET A 64 -12.15 -6.46 11.94
CA MET A 64 -10.86 -7.15 11.89
C MET A 64 -10.03 -6.84 13.15
N PHE A 65 -10.16 -5.63 13.69
CA PHE A 65 -9.50 -5.21 14.94
C PHE A 65 -10.53 -4.67 15.95
N PRO A 66 -11.23 -5.56 16.68
CA PRO A 66 -12.21 -5.14 17.66
C PRO A 66 -11.56 -4.58 18.93
N ALA A 67 -12.25 -3.65 19.59
CA ALA A 67 -11.95 -3.28 20.97
C ALA A 67 -12.24 -4.45 21.92
N ALA A 68 -11.84 -4.34 23.19
CA ALA A 68 -12.02 -5.40 24.19
C ALA A 68 -13.49 -5.88 24.35
N LYS A 69 -14.47 -5.02 24.04
CA LYS A 69 -15.91 -5.34 24.09
C LYS A 69 -16.52 -5.65 22.71
N GLY A 70 -15.72 -5.98 21.70
CA GLY A 70 -16.18 -6.32 20.34
C GLY A 70 -16.48 -5.12 19.41
N GLY A 71 -16.70 -3.92 19.96
CA GLY A 71 -16.98 -2.71 19.19
C GLY A 71 -15.75 -2.04 18.53
N PRO A 72 -15.95 -0.94 17.78
CA PRO A 72 -14.86 -0.20 17.14
C PRO A 72 -13.86 0.36 18.17
N MET A 73 -12.57 0.25 17.84
CA MET A 73 -11.50 0.77 18.68
C MET A 73 -11.48 2.30 18.68
N ARG A 74 -11.49 2.89 19.89
CA ARG A 74 -11.30 4.32 20.11
C ARG A 74 -9.83 4.68 20.09
N ARG A 75 -9.51 5.92 19.74
CA ARG A 75 -8.13 6.43 19.76
C ARG A 75 -7.51 6.32 21.16
N SER A 76 -8.27 6.67 22.19
CA SER A 76 -7.83 6.59 23.59
C SER A 76 -7.52 5.17 24.06
N GLY A 77 -8.18 4.16 23.49
CA GLY A 77 -7.98 2.75 23.84
C GLY A 77 -6.86 2.06 23.06
N PHE A 78 -6.26 2.73 22.08
CA PHE A 78 -5.27 2.12 21.19
C PHE A 78 -4.07 1.58 21.96
N ASN A 79 -3.39 2.43 22.75
CA ASN A 79 -2.19 2.02 23.49
C ASN A 79 -2.47 0.89 24.48
N THR A 80 -3.59 0.95 25.21
CA THR A 80 -3.98 -0.13 26.14
C THR A 80 -4.19 -1.45 25.41
N ARG A 81 -4.76 -1.41 24.19
CA ARG A 81 -5.08 -2.63 23.44
C ARG A 81 -3.87 -3.22 22.71
N THR A 82 -2.97 -2.38 22.21
CA THR A 82 -1.82 -2.80 21.40
C THR A 82 -0.52 -2.87 22.18
N ARG A 83 -0.48 -2.29 23.39
CA ARG A 83 0.75 -2.08 24.16
C ARG A 83 1.83 -1.35 23.37
N TRP A 84 1.43 -0.44 22.47
CA TRP A 84 2.35 0.19 21.50
C TRP A 84 3.60 0.77 22.16
N VAL A 85 3.45 1.52 23.25
CA VAL A 85 4.59 2.13 23.96
C VAL A 85 5.55 1.06 24.49
N ASP A 86 5.02 0.00 25.09
CA ASP A 86 5.83 -1.10 25.61
C ASP A 86 6.55 -1.82 24.47
N VAL A 87 5.84 -2.17 23.40
CA VAL A 87 6.39 -2.87 22.23
C VAL A 87 7.51 -2.05 21.59
N VAL A 88 7.32 -0.74 21.43
CA VAL A 88 8.33 0.17 20.89
C VAL A 88 9.58 0.23 21.78
N SER A 89 9.40 0.19 23.11
CA SER A 89 10.51 0.13 24.06
C SER A 89 11.23 -1.23 24.01
N GLU A 90 10.48 -2.33 23.96
CA GLU A 90 11.00 -3.71 23.94
C GLU A 90 11.84 -3.97 22.68
N ILE A 91 11.45 -3.41 21.53
CA ILE A 91 12.21 -3.53 20.27
C ILE A 91 13.35 -2.51 20.16
N GLY A 92 13.56 -1.66 21.17
CA GLY A 92 14.68 -0.71 21.21
C GLY A 92 14.55 0.47 20.24
N LEU A 93 13.33 0.88 19.86
CA LEU A 93 13.08 1.99 18.93
C LEU A 93 12.37 3.18 19.60
N PRO A 94 12.91 3.77 20.69
CA PRO A 94 12.24 4.85 21.39
C PRO A 94 11.95 6.03 20.45
N GLY A 95 10.72 6.55 20.50
CA GLY A 95 10.25 7.62 19.63
C GLY A 95 9.53 7.18 18.34
N LEU A 96 9.42 5.86 18.09
CA LEU A 96 8.61 5.35 16.98
C LEU A 96 7.11 5.65 17.20
N HIS A 97 6.55 6.50 16.33
CA HIS A 97 5.13 6.81 16.31
C HIS A 97 4.34 5.77 15.53
N PHE A 98 3.06 5.60 15.87
CA PHE A 98 2.19 4.64 15.16
C PHE A 98 2.01 4.93 13.67
N HIS A 99 2.27 6.16 13.22
CA HIS A 99 2.22 6.53 11.81
C HIS A 99 3.52 6.16 11.04
N ASP A 100 4.63 5.93 11.74
CA ASP A 100 5.93 5.68 11.13
C ASP A 100 5.99 4.40 10.27
N PRO A 101 5.35 3.28 10.65
CA PRO A 101 5.26 2.11 9.78
C PRO A 101 4.62 2.41 8.40
N ARG A 102 3.74 3.40 8.31
CA ARG A 102 3.19 3.84 7.02
C ARG A 102 4.26 4.49 6.16
N HIS A 103 5.12 5.32 6.76
CA HIS A 103 6.26 5.93 6.07
C HIS A 103 7.23 4.85 5.60
N THR A 104 7.59 3.90 6.48
CA THR A 104 8.46 2.76 6.13
C THR A 104 7.87 1.93 4.98
N GLY A 105 6.57 1.64 4.99
CA GLY A 105 5.92 0.87 3.92
C GLY A 105 5.82 1.59 2.57
N ASN A 106 5.88 2.92 2.55
CA ASN A 106 5.84 3.70 1.31
C ASN A 106 7.20 3.73 0.60
N MET A 107 8.31 3.54 1.32
CA MET A 107 9.66 3.52 0.75
C MET A 107 9.85 2.36 -0.25
N PRO A 108 9.61 1.08 0.11
CA PRO A 108 9.67 -0.03 -0.85
C PRO A 108 8.67 0.11 -2.00
N ALA A 109 7.52 0.76 -1.75
CA ALA A 109 6.56 1.04 -2.82
C ALA A 109 7.17 2.00 -3.85
N ALA A 110 7.85 3.06 -3.41
CA ALA A 110 8.54 3.99 -4.31
C ALA A 110 9.74 3.33 -5.03
N GLU A 111 10.47 2.45 -4.34
CA GLU A 111 11.60 1.70 -4.91
C GLU A 111 11.17 0.66 -5.96
N SER A 112 9.90 0.24 -5.96
CA SER A 112 9.39 -0.73 -6.94
C SER A 112 9.36 -0.22 -8.40
N GLY A 113 9.67 1.06 -8.63
CA GLY A 113 9.56 1.70 -9.94
C GLY A 113 8.12 2.08 -10.32
N ALA A 114 7.16 1.94 -9.39
CA ALA A 114 5.78 2.34 -9.61
C ALA A 114 5.69 3.85 -9.93
N GLY A 115 4.84 4.20 -10.90
CA GLY A 115 4.64 5.59 -11.29
C GLY A 115 4.03 6.42 -10.15
N LEU A 116 4.27 7.73 -10.17
CA LEU A 116 3.77 8.67 -9.16
C LEU A 116 2.25 8.52 -8.91
N LYS A 117 1.47 8.31 -9.98
CA LYS A 117 0.01 8.13 -9.89
C LYS A 117 -0.38 6.85 -9.13
N ASP A 118 0.35 5.75 -9.35
CA ASP A 118 0.10 4.48 -8.66
C ASP A 118 0.49 4.57 -7.18
N LEU A 119 1.60 5.26 -6.88
CA LEU A 119 2.01 5.57 -5.52
C LEU A 119 0.94 6.43 -4.81
N MET A 120 0.48 7.50 -5.46
CA MET A 120 -0.58 8.37 -4.91
C MET A 120 -1.87 7.59 -4.66
N ALA A 121 -2.27 6.70 -5.58
CA ALA A 121 -3.43 5.84 -5.43
C ALA A 121 -3.28 4.90 -4.23
N ARG A 122 -2.12 4.24 -4.08
CA ARG A 122 -1.82 3.35 -2.95
C ARG A 122 -1.83 4.12 -1.61
N MET A 123 -1.19 5.29 -1.58
CA MET A 123 -1.09 6.14 -0.39
C MET A 123 -2.41 6.84 -0.05
N GLY A 124 -3.39 6.87 -0.95
CA GLY A 124 -4.65 7.56 -0.72
C GLY A 124 -4.49 9.08 -0.73
N HIS A 125 -3.67 9.59 -1.64
CA HIS A 125 -3.43 11.02 -1.85
C HIS A 125 -4.26 11.51 -3.05
N ASP A 126 -5.21 12.45 -2.84
CA ASP A 126 -6.11 12.99 -3.88
C ASP A 126 -5.75 14.39 -4.42
N ASN A 127 -4.99 15.21 -3.68
CA ASN A 127 -4.81 16.64 -4.00
C ASN A 127 -3.34 17.06 -4.18
N VAL A 128 -3.11 18.22 -4.82
CA VAL A 128 -1.79 18.87 -5.06
C VAL A 128 -0.93 18.98 -3.79
N HIS A 129 -1.53 19.21 -2.62
CA HIS A 129 -0.81 19.25 -1.33
C HIS A 129 -0.21 17.90 -0.92
N ASN A 130 -0.78 16.77 -1.35
CA ASN A 130 -0.33 15.43 -1.03
C ASN A 130 0.66 14.87 -2.07
N VAL A 131 0.79 15.53 -3.23
CA VAL A 131 1.84 15.25 -4.22
C VAL A 131 3.21 15.46 -3.58
N ARG A 132 3.40 16.54 -2.81
CA ARG A 132 4.67 16.78 -2.10
C ARG A 132 5.05 15.61 -1.21
N ALA A 133 4.10 14.99 -0.51
CA ALA A 133 4.34 13.82 0.32
C ALA A 133 4.75 12.59 -0.52
N ALA A 134 4.16 12.38 -1.68
CA ALA A 134 4.55 11.30 -2.59
C ALA A 134 5.96 11.51 -3.19
N MET A 135 6.25 12.75 -3.57
CA MET A 135 7.55 13.14 -4.14
C MET A 135 8.70 12.98 -3.14
N ILE A 136 8.47 13.14 -1.83
CA ILE A 136 9.50 12.90 -0.80
C ILE A 136 10.07 11.48 -0.93
N TYR A 137 9.21 10.47 -1.11
CA TYR A 137 9.66 9.08 -1.27
C TYR A 137 10.30 8.85 -2.63
N GLN A 138 9.73 9.41 -3.69
CA GLN A 138 10.28 9.25 -5.05
C GLN A 138 11.68 9.87 -5.17
N HIS A 139 11.93 11.03 -4.53
CA HIS A 139 13.25 11.65 -4.48
C HIS A 139 14.27 10.88 -3.63
N ALA A 140 13.82 10.09 -2.65
CA ALA A 140 14.70 9.25 -1.85
C ALA A 140 15.26 8.06 -2.66
N VAL A 141 14.58 7.64 -3.73
CA VAL A 141 15.04 6.64 -4.68
C VAL A 141 16.02 7.30 -5.67
N ARG A 142 17.31 7.38 -5.30
CA ARG A 142 18.39 7.70 -6.25
C ARG A 142 18.60 6.50 -7.18
N GLY A 143 18.81 6.75 -8.49
CA GLY A 143 19.00 5.70 -9.50
C GLY A 143 17.80 5.46 -10.42
N ALA A 144 16.73 6.26 -10.33
CA ALA A 144 15.60 6.19 -11.26
C ALA A 144 16.04 6.36 -12.73
N ASP A 145 17.05 7.21 -12.97
CA ASP A 145 17.62 7.42 -14.31
C ASP A 145 18.31 6.16 -14.83
N GLU A 146 19.11 5.49 -14.01
CA GLU A 146 19.76 4.22 -14.35
C GLU A 146 18.72 3.11 -14.62
N ALA A 147 17.65 3.05 -13.83
CA ALA A 147 16.53 2.12 -14.06
C ALA A 147 15.75 2.43 -15.36
N ILE A 148 15.61 3.71 -15.72
CA ILE A 148 14.99 4.15 -16.98
C ILE A 148 15.90 3.75 -18.16
N THR A 149 17.19 4.05 -18.09
CA THR A 149 18.15 3.69 -19.14
C THR A 149 18.22 2.18 -19.34
N ASN A 150 18.33 1.39 -18.26
CA ASN A 150 18.29 -0.08 -18.34
C ASN A 150 16.94 -0.64 -18.86
N ALA A 151 15.84 0.09 -18.74
CA ALA A 151 14.55 -0.31 -19.31
C ALA A 151 14.46 0.04 -20.80
N ILE A 152 15.05 1.17 -21.21
CA ILE A 152 15.20 1.56 -22.61
C ILE A 152 16.11 0.55 -23.33
N ASP A 153 17.27 0.21 -22.74
CA ASP A 153 18.21 -0.75 -23.30
C ASP A 153 17.53 -2.12 -23.51
N ARG A 154 16.81 -2.64 -22.51
CA ARG A 154 16.04 -3.89 -22.67
C ARG A 154 14.98 -3.84 -23.77
N GLN A 155 14.34 -2.68 -23.98
CA GLN A 155 13.37 -2.52 -25.07
C GLN A 155 14.05 -2.46 -26.44
N LEU A 156 15.23 -1.87 -26.53
CA LEU A 156 16.03 -1.84 -27.75
C LEU A 156 16.59 -3.22 -28.08
N GLU A 157 17.15 -3.93 -27.10
CA GLU A 157 17.62 -5.32 -27.26
C GLU A 157 16.48 -6.24 -27.71
N SER A 158 15.27 -6.10 -27.14
CA SER A 158 14.11 -6.89 -27.57
C SER A 158 13.63 -6.59 -29.00
N ARG A 159 13.97 -5.43 -29.55
CA ARG A 159 13.66 -5.06 -30.95
C ARG A 159 14.72 -5.59 -31.90
N ASP A 160 15.99 -5.51 -31.51
CA ASP A 160 17.11 -6.04 -32.29
C ASP A 160 17.04 -7.57 -32.40
N ASP A 161 16.56 -8.27 -31.35
CA ASP A 161 16.32 -9.72 -31.36
C ASP A 161 15.14 -10.15 -32.27
N ASP A 162 14.16 -9.28 -32.48
CA ASP A 162 13.03 -9.52 -33.39
C ASP A 162 13.42 -9.25 -34.85
N ASP A 163 14.34 -8.30 -35.10
CA ASP A 163 14.90 -8.01 -36.43
C ASP A 163 15.91 -9.09 -36.89
N ASP A 164 16.60 -9.79 -35.99
CA ASP A 164 17.51 -10.91 -36.34
C ASP A 164 16.79 -12.25 -36.61
N LYS A 165 15.46 -12.33 -36.40
CA LYS A 165 14.63 -13.48 -36.81
C LYS A 165 13.85 -13.26 -38.11
N GLY A 166 14.03 -12.11 -38.77
CA GLY A 166 13.39 -11.74 -40.03
C GLY A 166 14.25 -11.97 -41.27
N THR A 167 14.30 -13.22 -41.74
CA THR A 167 14.51 -13.63 -43.15
C THR A 167 15.68 -13.01 -43.95
N ALA A 168 16.67 -13.86 -44.26
CA ALA A 168 17.50 -13.68 -45.45
C ALA A 168 16.66 -13.79 -46.74
N GLY A 169 16.71 -12.78 -47.60
CA GLY A 169 16.28 -12.80 -49.02
C GLY A 169 15.58 -11.49 -49.43
N ALA A 170 15.85 -10.85 -50.56
CA ALA A 170 16.73 -11.01 -51.71
C ALA A 170 16.97 -9.59 -52.30
N PRO A 171 17.98 -9.35 -53.16
CA PRO A 171 18.26 -7.99 -53.66
C PRO A 171 17.15 -7.49 -54.59
N ILE A 172 16.83 -6.21 -54.47
CA ILE A 172 15.81 -5.50 -55.26
C ILE A 172 16.36 -5.20 -56.66
N PRO A 173 15.68 -5.55 -57.77
CA PRO A 173 16.12 -5.17 -59.10
C PRO A 173 15.85 -3.69 -59.36
N THR A 174 16.87 -2.95 -59.78
CA THR A 174 16.74 -1.63 -60.39
C THR A 174 16.40 -1.80 -61.87
N GLY A 175 15.21 -1.37 -62.27
CA GLY A 175 14.81 -1.12 -63.65
C GLY A 175 14.60 0.36 -63.87
#